data_AF-A0A8T1VFR9-F1
#
_entry.id   AF-A0A8T1VFR9-F1
#
_cell.length_a   1.000
_cell.length_b   1.000
_cell.length_c   1.000
_cell.angle_alpha   90.00
_cell.angle_beta   90.00
_cell.angle_gamma   90.00
#
_symmetry.space_group_name_H-M   'P 1'
#
loop_
_entity.id
_entity.type
_entity.pdbx_description
1 polymer ?
#
loop_
_entity_poly.entity_id
_entity_poly.type
_entity_poly.pdbx_seq_one_letter_code
_entity_poly.pdbx_strand_id
1 'polypeptide(L)'
;MVDTSVLWAIKVLAATTSLMMICSPSISIYQIHKKKDVGVASIIPLVSLLANGHMWMLYGYLVENWFPIFWIFVLGDVAALTFLVVYWRCTTEHRYVGRVLAVVFSILTLVTLYAVVGGFGYTDQSRHRVGSTLGFICDVVAVCLYGAPMEKLFHVLKYRSAAFINVHMVVAGLSNNCTWITYGILTTNWFIISPNILFISLNSFTLVLYMVFNPKTHPLPDNFHRTAVQEGAESAISIELTPKESFGRKVGSESPSPAFEAMQSPLETLPW
;
A
#
# COMPACT_ATOMS: atom_id res chain seq x y z
N MET A 1 29.28 14.40 -21.34
CA MET A 1 29.53 12.98 -20.97
C MET A 1 29.78 12.97 -19.48
N VAL A 2 28.96 12.28 -18.71
CA VAL A 2 29.13 12.21 -17.25
C VAL A 2 30.19 11.17 -16.95
N ASP A 3 31.13 11.48 -16.06
CA ASP A 3 32.21 10.56 -15.70
C ASP A 3 31.65 9.23 -15.21
N THR A 4 32.20 8.12 -15.73
CA THR A 4 31.77 6.76 -15.38
C THR A 4 31.79 6.53 -13.86
N SER A 5 32.74 7.15 -13.15
CA SER A 5 32.86 7.12 -11.70
C SER A 5 31.65 7.77 -11.00
N VAL A 6 31.16 8.90 -11.51
CA VAL A 6 29.99 9.60 -10.96
C VAL A 6 28.73 8.77 -11.16
N LEU A 7 28.58 8.13 -12.33
CA LEU A 7 27.46 7.21 -12.58
C LEU A 7 27.47 6.04 -11.60
N TRP A 8 28.62 5.41 -11.34
CA TRP A 8 28.74 4.32 -10.38
C TRP A 8 28.44 4.75 -8.94
N ALA A 9 28.92 5.93 -8.52
CA ALA A 9 28.60 6.47 -7.21
C ALA A 9 27.07 6.65 -7.02
N ILE A 10 26.39 7.18 -8.04
CA ILE A 10 24.93 7.36 -8.02
C ILE A 10 24.19 6.02 -8.01
N LYS A 11 24.66 5.02 -8.77
CA LYS A 11 24.09 3.67 -8.73
C LYS A 11 24.19 3.05 -7.34
N VAL A 12 25.35 3.15 -6.69
CA VAL A 12 25.56 2.62 -5.33
C VAL A 12 24.75 3.40 -4.30
N LEU A 13 24.60 4.71 -4.46
CA LEU A 13 23.77 5.52 -3.59
C LEU A 13 22.28 5.14 -3.72
N ALA A 14 21.76 5.10 -4.94
CA ALA A 14 20.37 4.67 -5.23
C ALA A 14 20.11 3.27 -4.69
N ALA A 15 21.12 2.41 -4.82
CA ALA A 15 21.06 1.05 -4.33
C ALA A 15 20.88 0.98 -2.83
N THR A 16 21.74 1.70 -2.12
CA THR A 16 21.79 1.73 -0.66
C THR A 16 20.50 2.32 -0.09
N THR A 17 20.02 3.44 -0.64
CA THR A 17 18.79 4.08 -0.18
C THR A 17 17.57 3.19 -0.40
N SER A 18 17.50 2.52 -1.56
CA SER A 18 16.39 1.60 -1.87
C SER A 18 16.38 0.40 -0.93
N LEU A 19 17.56 -0.20 -0.68
CA LEU A 19 17.66 -1.33 0.24
C LEU A 19 17.27 -0.94 1.67
N MET A 20 17.68 0.25 2.14
CA MET A 20 17.26 0.76 3.44
C MET A 20 15.74 0.94 3.52
N MET A 21 15.10 1.47 2.48
CA MET A 21 13.64 1.62 2.43
C MET A 21 12.92 0.27 2.40
N ILE A 22 13.40 -0.69 1.61
CA ILE A 22 12.82 -2.04 1.55
C ILE A 22 12.96 -2.76 2.89
N CYS A 23 14.06 -2.55 3.61
CA CYS A 23 14.28 -3.11 4.94
C CYS A 23 13.54 -2.35 6.05
N SER A 24 12.92 -1.20 5.80
CA SER A 24 12.22 -0.40 6.82
C SER A 24 11.15 -1.19 7.60
N PRO A 25 10.31 -2.04 6.98
CA PRO A 25 9.32 -2.84 7.71
C PRO A 25 9.92 -3.91 8.62
N SER A 26 11.22 -4.23 8.50
CA SER A 26 11.86 -5.29 9.29
C SER A 26 11.70 -5.10 10.80
N ILE A 27 11.75 -3.86 11.29
CA ILE A 27 11.57 -3.53 12.71
C ILE A 27 10.14 -3.89 13.15
N SER A 28 9.14 -3.55 12.34
CA SER A 28 7.74 -3.86 12.63
C SER A 28 7.48 -5.36 12.59
N ILE A 29 8.03 -6.05 11.58
CA ILE A 29 7.93 -7.51 11.45
C ILE A 29 8.63 -8.24 12.61
N TYR A 30 9.77 -7.74 13.06
CA TYR A 30 10.46 -8.27 14.23
C TYR A 30 9.62 -8.15 15.50
N GLN A 31 8.93 -7.01 15.68
CA GLN A 31 8.01 -6.83 16.80
C GLN A 31 6.81 -7.80 16.72
N ILE A 32 6.24 -7.98 15.53
CA ILE A 32 5.16 -8.96 15.29
C ILE A 32 5.65 -10.37 15.62
N HIS A 33 6.86 -10.75 15.16
CA HIS A 33 7.43 -12.05 15.45
C HIS A 33 7.64 -12.30 16.95
N LYS A 34 8.09 -11.28 17.68
CA LYS A 34 8.33 -11.34 19.13
C LYS A 34 7.02 -11.44 19.91
N LYS A 35 6.00 -10.69 19.50
CA LYS A 35 4.67 -10.68 20.14
C LYS A 35 3.79 -11.85 19.75
N LYS A 36 4.14 -12.57 18.66
CA LYS A 36 3.31 -13.63 18.05
C LYS A 36 1.89 -13.18 17.71
N ASP A 37 1.74 -11.87 17.51
CA ASP A 37 0.48 -11.24 17.19
C ASP A 37 0.76 -10.08 16.22
N VAL A 38 -0.09 -9.98 15.22
CA VAL A 38 -0.04 -8.97 14.17
C VAL A 38 -0.73 -7.68 14.62
N GLY A 39 -1.68 -7.78 15.56
CA GLY A 39 -2.47 -6.65 16.03
C GLY A 39 -3.19 -5.94 14.87
N VAL A 40 -3.05 -4.61 14.80
CA VAL A 40 -3.69 -3.76 13.77
C VAL A 40 -2.85 -3.59 12.49
N ALA A 41 -1.75 -4.33 12.34
CA ALA A 41 -0.89 -4.19 11.17
C ALA A 41 -1.54 -4.83 9.93
N SER A 42 -1.86 -4.01 8.93
CA SER A 42 -2.40 -4.49 7.65
C SER A 42 -1.33 -5.23 6.84
N ILE A 43 -1.74 -6.28 6.11
CA ILE A 43 -0.86 -6.97 5.15
C ILE A 43 -0.63 -6.18 3.87
N ILE A 44 -1.56 -5.28 3.52
CA ILE A 44 -1.57 -4.56 2.24
C ILE A 44 -0.23 -3.89 1.92
N PRO A 45 0.43 -3.17 2.84
CA PRO A 45 1.75 -2.58 2.57
C PRO A 45 2.84 -3.60 2.25
N LEU A 46 2.80 -4.80 2.84
CA LEU A 46 3.80 -5.85 2.61
C LEU A 46 3.61 -6.51 1.23
N VAL A 47 2.37 -6.82 0.85
CA VAL A 47 2.09 -7.38 -0.49
C VAL A 47 2.28 -6.35 -1.58
N SER A 48 1.98 -5.08 -1.32
CA SER A 48 2.28 -3.98 -2.22
C SER A 48 3.79 -3.82 -2.40
N LEU A 49 4.58 -3.88 -1.32
CA LEU A 49 6.05 -3.84 -1.40
C LEU A 49 6.60 -4.96 -2.28
N LEU A 50 6.11 -6.20 -2.11
CA LEU A 50 6.47 -7.33 -2.98
C LEU A 50 6.06 -7.06 -4.44
N ALA A 51 4.81 -6.64 -4.68
CA ALA A 51 4.32 -6.43 -6.03
C ALA A 51 5.12 -5.34 -6.76
N ASN A 52 5.37 -4.21 -6.12
CA ASN A 52 6.18 -3.14 -6.70
C ASN A 52 7.63 -3.59 -6.93
N GLY A 53 8.24 -4.27 -5.96
CA GLY A 53 9.61 -4.80 -6.10
C GLY A 53 9.73 -5.74 -7.29
N HIS A 54 8.81 -6.68 -7.40
CA HIS A 54 8.78 -7.66 -8.47
C HIS A 54 8.60 -7.03 -9.86
N MET A 55 7.72 -6.02 -9.98
CA MET A 55 7.55 -5.29 -11.25
C MET A 55 8.83 -4.59 -11.69
N TRP A 56 9.52 -3.90 -10.77
CA TRP A 56 10.80 -3.25 -11.07
C TRP A 56 11.93 -4.25 -11.36
N MET A 57 11.91 -5.42 -10.74
CA MET A 57 12.83 -6.51 -11.07
C MET A 57 12.63 -6.99 -12.52
N LEU A 58 11.38 -7.26 -12.92
CA LEU A 58 11.06 -7.67 -14.30
C LEU A 58 11.42 -6.59 -15.33
N TYR A 59 11.17 -5.33 -15.01
CA TYR A 59 11.58 -4.20 -15.83
C TYR A 59 13.11 -4.14 -15.98
N GLY A 60 13.84 -4.24 -14.87
CA GLY A 60 15.31 -4.27 -14.87
C GLY A 60 15.88 -5.40 -15.71
N TYR A 61 15.24 -6.58 -15.67
CA TYR A 61 15.61 -7.72 -16.52
C TYR A 61 15.41 -7.42 -18.01
N LEU A 62 14.25 -6.89 -18.41
CA LEU A 62 13.95 -6.62 -19.82
C LEU A 62 14.82 -5.53 -20.44
N VAL A 63 15.10 -4.47 -19.70
CA VAL A 63 15.97 -3.35 -20.13
C VAL A 63 17.46 -3.67 -19.95
N GLU A 64 17.80 -4.90 -19.53
CA GLU A 64 19.17 -5.37 -19.30
C GLU A 64 19.95 -4.51 -18.30
N ASN A 65 19.23 -3.92 -17.34
CA ASN A 65 19.77 -3.07 -16.29
C ASN A 65 20.09 -3.89 -15.04
N TRP A 66 21.20 -4.62 -15.12
CA TRP A 66 21.66 -5.54 -14.07
C TRP A 66 21.94 -4.84 -12.73
N PHE A 67 22.56 -3.65 -12.76
CA PHE A 67 22.82 -2.84 -11.57
C PHE A 67 22.55 -1.35 -11.86
N PRO A 68 21.70 -0.68 -11.06
CA PRO A 68 21.25 -1.03 -9.70
C PRO A 68 19.88 -1.70 -9.61
N ILE A 69 19.08 -1.73 -10.69
CA ILE A 69 17.66 -2.10 -10.58
C ILE A 69 17.50 -3.60 -10.27
N PHE A 70 17.92 -4.47 -11.19
CA PHE A 70 17.60 -5.89 -11.12
C PHE A 70 18.00 -6.53 -9.78
N TRP A 71 19.28 -6.49 -9.40
CA TRP A 71 19.76 -7.16 -8.20
C TRP A 71 19.14 -6.67 -6.89
N ILE A 72 18.80 -5.39 -6.82
CA ILE A 72 18.29 -4.79 -5.58
C ILE A 72 16.84 -5.16 -5.36
N PHE A 73 16.07 -5.17 -6.43
CA PHE A 73 14.70 -5.63 -6.37
C PHE A 73 14.60 -7.16 -6.20
N VAL A 74 15.57 -7.94 -6.68
CA VAL A 74 15.70 -9.37 -6.30
C VAL A 74 15.89 -9.52 -4.79
N LEU A 75 16.83 -8.77 -4.19
CA LEU A 75 17.01 -8.78 -2.73
C LEU A 75 15.76 -8.29 -2.00
N GLY A 76 15.07 -7.30 -2.57
CA GLY A 76 13.84 -6.77 -2.05
C GLY A 76 12.68 -7.78 -2.06
N ASP A 77 12.55 -8.56 -3.13
CA ASP A 77 11.57 -9.65 -3.22
C ASP A 77 11.85 -10.71 -2.17
N VAL A 78 13.10 -11.12 -1.97
CA VAL A 78 13.49 -12.08 -0.92
C VAL A 78 13.15 -11.54 0.47
N ALA A 79 13.45 -10.26 0.73
CA ALA A 79 13.10 -9.61 1.99
C ALA A 79 11.58 -9.54 2.19
N ALA A 80 10.83 -9.12 1.18
CA ALA A 80 9.38 -9.00 1.22
C ALA A 80 8.70 -10.37 1.42
N LEU A 81 9.17 -11.43 0.74
CA LEU A 81 8.71 -12.80 0.96
C LEU A 81 8.98 -13.25 2.39
N THR A 82 10.17 -12.93 2.93
CA THR A 82 10.50 -13.24 4.34
C THR A 82 9.54 -12.54 5.30
N PHE A 83 9.23 -11.27 5.07
CA PHE A 83 8.26 -10.52 5.86
C PHE A 83 6.86 -11.12 5.78
N LEU A 84 6.41 -11.52 4.59
CA LEU A 84 5.11 -12.15 4.38
C LEU A 84 5.02 -13.52 5.07
N VAL A 85 6.09 -14.32 5.04
CA VAL A 85 6.13 -15.61 5.77
C VAL A 85 6.00 -15.41 7.27
N VAL A 86 6.71 -14.42 7.83
CA VAL A 86 6.60 -14.10 9.26
C VAL A 86 5.21 -13.60 9.61
N TYR A 87 4.63 -12.73 8.79
CA TYR A 87 3.27 -12.22 8.96
C TYR A 87 2.24 -13.36 8.91
N TRP A 88 2.35 -14.25 7.91
CA TRP A 88 1.49 -15.42 7.75
C TRP A 88 1.50 -16.33 8.97
N ARG A 89 2.66 -16.51 9.61
CA ARG A 89 2.78 -17.37 10.80
C ARG A 89 2.16 -16.76 12.06
N CYS A 90 2.02 -15.44 12.12
CA CYS A 90 1.53 -14.75 13.31
C CYS A 90 0.08 -14.27 13.18
N THR A 91 -0.48 -14.26 11.97
CA THR A 91 -1.86 -13.79 11.72
C THR A 91 -2.90 -14.81 12.15
N THR A 92 -4.03 -14.33 12.67
CA THR A 92 -5.22 -15.16 12.94
C THR A 92 -6.11 -15.29 11.71
N GLU A 93 -6.08 -14.29 10.82
CA GLU A 93 -6.97 -14.14 9.65
C GLU A 93 -6.44 -14.84 8.39
N HIS A 94 -6.03 -16.11 8.49
CA HIS A 94 -5.39 -16.85 7.40
C HIS A 94 -6.23 -16.89 6.11
N ARG A 95 -7.57 -16.91 6.20
CA ARG A 95 -8.44 -16.93 5.02
C ARG A 95 -8.38 -15.63 4.22
N TYR A 96 -8.47 -14.49 4.90
CA TYR A 96 -8.36 -13.17 4.27
C TYR A 96 -6.97 -13.00 3.67
N VAL A 97 -5.94 -13.24 4.48
CA VAL A 97 -4.55 -13.12 4.06
C VAL A 97 -4.25 -14.05 2.88
N GLY A 98 -4.76 -15.28 2.90
CA GLY A 98 -4.51 -16.28 1.86
C GLY A 98 -5.13 -15.86 0.54
N ARG A 99 -6.33 -15.27 0.58
CA ARG A 99 -6.99 -14.72 -0.61
C ARG A 99 -6.20 -13.55 -1.20
N VAL A 100 -5.74 -12.61 -0.36
CA VAL A 100 -4.94 -11.47 -0.83
C VAL A 100 -3.63 -11.95 -1.47
N LEU A 101 -2.91 -12.86 -0.80
CA LEU A 101 -1.68 -13.44 -1.34
C LEU A 101 -1.94 -14.18 -2.65
N ALA A 102 -2.98 -15.01 -2.72
CA ALA A 102 -3.32 -15.76 -3.93
C ALA A 102 -3.60 -14.82 -5.11
N VAL A 103 -4.36 -13.74 -4.92
CA VAL A 103 -4.62 -12.74 -5.96
C VAL A 103 -3.33 -12.07 -6.41
N VAL A 104 -2.51 -11.59 -5.47
CA VAL A 104 -1.25 -10.90 -5.79
C VAL A 104 -0.29 -11.83 -6.52
N PHE A 105 -0.04 -13.04 -6.00
CA PHE A 105 0.83 -14.03 -6.67
C PHE A 105 0.30 -14.44 -8.05
N SER A 106 -1.02 -14.53 -8.23
CA SER A 106 -1.61 -14.82 -9.54
C SER A 106 -1.31 -13.69 -10.54
N ILE A 107 -1.49 -12.43 -10.14
CA ILE A 107 -1.17 -11.26 -10.98
C ILE A 107 0.33 -11.23 -11.30
N LEU A 108 1.20 -11.41 -10.30
CA LEU A 108 2.65 -11.39 -10.50
C LEU A 108 3.10 -12.53 -11.42
N THR A 109 2.52 -13.72 -11.29
CA THR A 109 2.82 -14.86 -12.17
C THR A 109 2.41 -14.58 -13.61
N LEU A 110 1.22 -14.00 -13.83
CA LEU A 110 0.75 -13.63 -15.16
C LEU A 110 1.66 -12.58 -15.82
N VAL A 111 2.06 -11.55 -15.07
CA VAL A 111 2.96 -10.51 -15.59
C VAL A 111 4.37 -11.05 -15.84
N THR A 112 4.87 -11.92 -14.97
CA THR A 112 6.15 -12.62 -15.17
C THR A 112 6.11 -13.48 -16.43
N LEU A 113 5.03 -14.24 -16.64
CA LEU A 113 4.87 -15.05 -17.84
C LEU A 113 4.87 -14.17 -19.09
N TYR A 114 4.14 -13.05 -19.08
CA TYR A 114 4.18 -12.08 -20.17
C TYR A 114 5.59 -11.54 -20.42
N ALA A 115 6.31 -11.16 -19.35
CA ALA A 115 7.67 -10.64 -19.44
C ALA A 115 8.65 -11.67 -20.03
N VAL A 116 8.55 -12.94 -19.61
CA VAL A 116 9.41 -14.04 -20.06
C VAL A 116 9.09 -14.40 -21.50
N VAL A 117 7.83 -14.65 -21.84
CA VAL A 117 7.38 -15.01 -23.20
C VAL A 117 7.69 -13.88 -24.19
N GLY A 118 7.44 -12.64 -23.80
CA GLY A 118 7.78 -11.46 -24.59
C GLY A 118 9.29 -11.21 -24.70
N GLY A 119 10.05 -11.48 -23.63
CA GLY A 119 11.51 -11.38 -23.62
C GLY A 119 12.20 -12.40 -24.54
N PHE A 120 11.60 -13.58 -24.71
CA PHE A 120 12.04 -14.63 -25.64
C PHE A 120 11.54 -14.44 -27.08
N GLY A 121 10.71 -13.42 -27.34
CA GLY A 121 10.26 -13.08 -28.70
C GLY A 121 9.07 -13.88 -29.21
N TYR A 122 8.39 -14.66 -28.37
CA TYR A 122 7.21 -15.45 -28.76
C TYR A 122 5.93 -14.61 -28.95
N THR A 123 5.95 -13.32 -28.62
CA THR A 123 4.77 -12.42 -28.71
C THR A 123 4.74 -11.58 -29.98
N ASP A 124 5.62 -11.82 -30.96
CA ASP A 124 5.86 -10.95 -32.13
C ASP A 124 6.18 -9.47 -31.79
N GLN A 125 6.48 -9.21 -30.51
CA GLN A 125 6.91 -7.92 -30.00
C GLN A 125 8.42 -7.91 -29.82
N SER A 126 9.06 -6.78 -30.15
CA SER A 126 10.47 -6.60 -29.83
C SER A 126 10.65 -6.46 -28.32
N ARG A 127 11.78 -6.94 -27.78
CA ARG A 127 12.10 -6.85 -26.33
C ARG A 127 11.96 -5.42 -25.79
N HIS A 128 12.29 -4.41 -26.59
CA HIS A 128 12.08 -2.99 -26.27
C HIS A 128 10.60 -2.62 -26.08
N ARG A 129 9.70 -3.12 -26.94
CA ARG A 129 8.25 -2.86 -26.81
C ARG A 129 7.69 -3.49 -25.53
N VAL A 130 8.07 -4.74 -25.24
CA VAL A 130 7.68 -5.42 -23.99
C VAL A 130 8.22 -4.67 -22.76
N GLY A 131 9.48 -4.22 -22.81
CA GLY A 131 10.08 -3.39 -21.76
C GLY A 131 9.35 -2.06 -21.56
N SER A 132 8.92 -1.41 -22.64
CA SER A 132 8.14 -0.16 -22.57
C SER A 132 6.76 -0.39 -21.95
N THR A 133 6.07 -1.47 -22.32
CA THR A 133 4.78 -1.85 -21.72
C THR A 133 4.92 -2.15 -20.24
N LEU A 134 5.95 -2.90 -19.84
CA LEU A 134 6.22 -3.14 -18.42
C LEU A 134 6.59 -1.86 -17.67
N GLY A 135 7.38 -0.96 -18.28
CA GLY A 135 7.69 0.35 -17.69
C GLY A 135 6.44 1.14 -17.37
N PHE A 136 5.48 1.20 -18.32
CA PHE A 136 4.19 1.85 -18.07
C PHE A 136 3.39 1.18 -16.95
N ILE A 137 3.36 -0.16 -16.92
CA ILE A 137 2.69 -0.90 -15.85
C ILE A 137 3.37 -0.61 -14.49
N CYS A 138 4.71 -0.56 -14.45
CA CYS A 138 5.46 -0.21 -13.25
C CYS A 138 5.08 1.18 -12.76
N ASP A 139 4.99 2.17 -13.65
CA ASP A 139 4.62 3.54 -13.30
C ASP A 139 3.20 3.60 -12.71
N VAL A 140 2.23 2.96 -13.37
CA VAL A 140 0.83 2.90 -12.89
C VAL A 140 0.77 2.24 -11.51
N VAL A 141 1.43 1.08 -11.35
CA VAL A 141 1.50 0.37 -10.07
C VAL A 141 2.13 1.24 -9.00
N ALA A 142 3.26 1.88 -9.28
CA ALA A 142 3.97 2.73 -8.33
C ALA A 142 3.11 3.94 -7.90
N VAL A 143 2.39 4.58 -8.84
CA VAL A 143 1.45 5.66 -8.53
C VAL A 143 0.28 5.16 -7.67
N CYS A 144 -0.31 4.01 -8.00
CA CYS A 144 -1.39 3.41 -7.21
C CYS A 144 -0.94 3.06 -5.78
N LEU A 145 0.27 2.52 -5.60
CA LEU A 145 0.82 2.24 -4.28
C LEU A 145 0.98 3.50 -3.42
N TYR A 146 1.35 4.62 -4.06
CA TYR A 146 1.43 5.91 -3.39
C TYR A 146 0.08 6.47 -2.94
N GLY A 147 -1.04 5.89 -3.42
CA GLY A 147 -2.37 6.20 -2.92
C GLY A 147 -2.53 5.96 -1.41
N ALA A 148 -1.88 4.93 -0.84
CA ALA A 148 -2.00 4.63 0.59
C ALA A 148 -1.40 5.74 1.49
N PRO A 149 -0.18 6.27 1.22
CA PRO A 149 0.29 7.51 1.84
C PRO A 149 -0.63 8.72 1.63
N MET A 150 -1.24 8.87 0.45
CA MET A 150 -2.14 9.99 0.17
C MET A 150 -3.43 9.95 1.00
N GLU A 151 -4.00 8.76 1.23
CA GLU A 151 -5.14 8.58 2.13
C GLU A 151 -4.81 9.10 3.54
N LYS A 152 -3.63 8.74 4.06
CA LYS A 152 -3.16 9.28 5.36
C LYS A 152 -3.03 10.80 5.33
N LEU A 153 -2.59 11.37 4.22
CA LEU A 153 -2.47 12.82 4.08
C LEU A 153 -3.84 13.52 4.08
N PHE A 154 -4.84 12.90 3.47
CA PHE A 154 -6.23 13.36 3.54
C PHE A 154 -6.74 13.38 4.99
N HIS A 155 -6.42 12.35 5.78
CA HIS A 155 -6.73 12.35 7.21
C HIS A 155 -6.01 13.46 7.98
N VAL A 156 -4.74 13.75 7.67
CA VAL A 156 -4.00 14.87 8.30
C VAL A 156 -4.70 16.20 8.02
N LEU A 157 -5.14 16.43 6.79
CA LEU A 157 -5.90 17.63 6.42
C LEU A 157 -7.27 17.68 7.11
N LYS A 158 -7.99 16.56 7.16
CA LYS A 158 -9.32 16.45 7.77
C LYS A 158 -9.29 16.67 9.29
N TYR A 159 -8.34 16.05 9.97
CA TYR A 159 -8.20 16.12 11.44
C TYR A 159 -7.24 17.23 11.91
N ARG A 160 -6.64 17.97 10.97
CA ARG A 160 -5.66 19.04 11.22
C ARG A 160 -4.53 18.64 12.18
N SER A 161 -4.09 17.38 12.14
CA SER A 161 -3.03 16.89 13.03
C SER A 161 -2.02 16.05 12.27
N ALA A 162 -0.74 16.42 12.41
CA ALA A 162 0.38 15.72 11.78
C ALA A 162 0.92 14.54 12.61
N ALA A 163 0.19 14.08 13.63
CA ALA A 163 0.62 13.01 14.54
C ALA A 163 0.96 11.68 13.84
N PHE A 164 0.37 11.43 12.67
CA PHE A 164 0.60 10.20 11.89
C PHE A 164 1.73 10.30 10.87
N ILE A 165 2.34 11.49 10.70
CA ILE A 165 3.43 11.69 9.73
C ILE A 165 4.77 11.37 10.41
N ASN A 166 5.42 10.31 9.94
CA ASN A 166 6.81 10.05 10.29
C ASN A 166 7.74 10.88 9.39
N VAL A 167 8.15 12.06 9.86
CA VAL A 167 9.01 12.99 9.11
C VAL A 167 10.33 12.34 8.68
N HIS A 168 10.93 11.51 9.51
CA HIS A 168 12.17 10.82 9.16
C HIS A 168 11.98 9.92 7.93
N MET A 169 10.84 9.25 7.83
CA MET A 169 10.51 8.41 6.68
C MET A 169 10.22 9.23 5.42
N VAL A 170 9.56 10.40 5.56
CA VAL A 170 9.30 11.32 4.43
C VAL A 170 10.60 11.92 3.90
N VAL A 171 11.51 12.35 4.77
CA VAL A 171 12.82 12.90 4.38
C VAL A 171 13.68 11.81 3.72
N ALA A 172 13.73 10.60 4.29
CA ALA A 172 14.44 9.48 3.69
C ALA A 172 13.87 9.12 2.30
N GLY A 173 12.54 9.11 2.16
CA GLY A 173 11.85 8.90 0.89
C GLY A 173 12.19 9.98 -0.14
N LEU A 174 12.22 11.26 0.27
CA LEU A 174 12.58 12.38 -0.60
C LEU A 174 14.02 12.23 -1.12
N SER A 175 14.98 11.91 -0.25
CA SER A 175 16.38 11.66 -0.64
C SER A 175 16.52 10.49 -1.61
N ASN A 176 15.79 9.39 -1.38
CA ASN A 176 15.74 8.25 -2.28
C ASN A 176 15.21 8.66 -3.67
N ASN A 177 14.08 9.37 -3.71
CA ASN A 177 13.47 9.80 -4.97
C ASN A 177 14.37 10.79 -5.74
N CYS A 178 15.06 11.71 -5.05
CA CYS A 178 16.05 12.59 -5.68
C CYS A 178 17.19 11.80 -6.33
N THR A 179 17.66 10.74 -5.67
CA THR A 179 18.73 9.88 -6.21
C THR A 179 18.24 9.09 -7.43
N TRP A 180 17.00 8.60 -7.40
CA TRP A 180 16.38 7.92 -8.55
C TRP A 180 16.09 8.84 -9.73
N ILE A 181 15.66 10.09 -9.51
CA ILE A 181 15.56 11.08 -10.60
C ILE A 181 16.93 11.33 -11.21
N THR A 182 17.94 11.56 -10.38
CA THR A 182 19.30 11.80 -10.87
C THR A 182 19.78 10.62 -11.71
N TYR A 183 19.56 9.39 -11.24
CA TYR A 183 19.85 8.18 -12.00
C TYR A 183 19.04 8.07 -13.30
N GLY A 184 17.75 8.38 -13.26
CA GLY A 184 16.86 8.38 -14.43
C GLY A 184 17.30 9.38 -15.50
N ILE A 185 17.71 10.58 -15.11
CA ILE A 185 18.25 11.61 -16.03
C ILE A 185 19.55 11.11 -16.67
N LEU A 186 20.45 10.52 -15.90
CA LEU A 186 21.73 10.00 -16.41
C LEU A 186 21.58 8.81 -17.35
N THR A 187 20.52 8.03 -17.19
CA THR A 187 20.21 6.88 -18.03
C THR A 187 19.18 7.18 -19.12
N THR A 188 18.74 8.44 -19.24
CA THR A 188 17.67 8.90 -20.14
C THR A 188 16.42 8.01 -20.04
N ASN A 189 16.13 7.49 -18.84
CA ASN A 189 15.07 6.52 -18.62
C ASN A 189 13.82 7.22 -18.08
N TRP A 190 12.89 7.54 -18.98
CA TRP A 190 11.69 8.31 -18.65
C TRP A 190 10.76 7.59 -17.67
N PHE A 191 10.69 6.26 -17.73
CA PHE A 191 9.91 5.44 -16.80
C PHE A 191 10.43 5.55 -15.37
N ILE A 192 11.72 5.80 -15.15
CA ILE A 192 12.22 6.05 -13.79
C ILE A 192 11.93 7.50 -13.38
N ILE A 193 12.08 8.46 -14.29
CA ILE A 193 11.91 9.88 -13.98
C ILE A 193 10.45 10.19 -13.61
N SER A 194 9.49 9.71 -14.40
CA SER A 194 8.07 10.08 -14.30
C SER A 194 7.45 9.84 -12.92
N PRO A 195 7.46 8.61 -12.35
CA PRO A 195 6.87 8.36 -11.04
C PRO A 195 7.64 9.08 -9.92
N ASN A 196 8.97 9.19 -10.03
CA ASN A 196 9.77 9.84 -8.99
C ASN A 196 9.51 11.36 -8.90
N ILE A 197 9.20 12.05 -10.00
CA ILE A 197 8.76 13.46 -9.96
C ILE A 197 7.48 13.59 -9.13
N LEU A 198 6.48 12.72 -9.39
CA LEU A 198 5.23 12.72 -8.63
C LEU A 198 5.49 12.47 -7.14
N PHE A 199 6.39 11.54 -6.82
CA PHE A 199 6.72 11.23 -5.43
C PHE A 199 7.45 12.38 -4.73
N ILE A 200 8.33 13.12 -5.41
CA ILE A 200 8.95 14.32 -4.84
C ILE A 200 7.90 15.38 -4.55
N SER A 201 6.98 15.65 -5.50
CA SER A 201 5.91 16.62 -5.30
C SER A 201 5.03 16.26 -4.09
N LEU A 202 4.65 14.99 -3.97
CA LEU A 202 3.82 14.49 -2.86
C LEU A 202 4.55 14.51 -1.51
N ASN A 203 5.82 14.10 -1.46
CA ASN A 203 6.62 14.15 -0.24
C ASN A 203 6.87 15.60 0.20
N SER A 204 7.12 16.51 -0.75
CA SER A 204 7.27 17.94 -0.47
C SER A 204 5.99 18.53 0.10
N PHE A 205 4.83 18.21 -0.50
CA PHE A 205 3.54 18.62 0.02
C PHE A 205 3.26 18.06 1.42
N THR A 206 3.63 16.80 1.68
CA THR A 206 3.53 16.18 3.01
C THR A 206 4.40 16.90 4.04
N LEU A 207 5.62 17.32 3.66
CA LEU A 207 6.53 18.05 4.52
C LEU A 207 5.99 19.46 4.85
N VAL A 208 5.42 20.17 3.87
CA VAL A 208 4.77 21.46 4.09
C VAL A 208 3.59 21.32 5.06
N LEU A 209 2.74 20.30 4.87
CA LEU A 209 1.64 20.03 5.78
C LEU A 209 2.10 19.72 7.20
N TYR A 210 3.20 19.00 7.36
CA TYR A 210 3.80 18.79 8.68
C TYR A 210 4.25 20.10 9.34
N MET A 211 4.85 21.03 8.59
CA MET A 211 5.26 22.33 9.13
C MET A 211 4.05 23.20 9.54
N VAL A 212 2.98 23.19 8.75
CA VAL A 212 1.76 23.96 9.01
C VAL A 212 0.96 23.37 10.17
N PHE A 213 0.75 22.05 10.19
CA PHE A 213 -0.01 21.32 11.21
C PHE A 213 0.90 20.76 12.31
N ASN A 214 1.85 21.57 12.77
CA ASN A 214 2.87 21.17 13.75
C ASN A 214 2.22 20.44 14.94
N PRO A 215 2.66 19.21 15.29
CA PRO A 215 2.03 18.40 16.33
C PRO A 215 2.07 19.05 17.72
N LYS A 216 2.87 20.10 17.93
CA LYS A 216 2.92 20.88 19.17
C LYS A 216 1.81 21.95 19.28
N THR A 217 1.25 22.41 18.17
CA THR A 217 0.20 23.46 18.14
C THR A 217 -1.18 22.90 17.76
N HIS A 218 -1.24 21.74 17.09
CA HIS A 218 -2.49 21.05 16.76
C HIS A 218 -2.46 19.57 17.19
N PRO A 219 -2.67 19.29 18.50
CA PRO A 219 -2.83 17.92 18.97
C PRO A 219 -4.06 17.26 18.33
N LEU A 220 -4.06 15.92 18.27
CA LEU A 220 -5.19 15.15 17.76
C LEU A 220 -6.47 15.56 18.51
N PRO A 221 -7.56 15.90 17.81
CA PRO A 221 -8.83 16.18 18.47
C PRO A 221 -9.33 14.91 19.19
N ASP A 222 -9.81 15.05 20.44
CA ASP A 222 -10.28 13.93 21.29
C ASP A 222 -11.31 13.02 20.59
N ASN A 223 -12.03 13.58 19.62
CA ASN A 223 -13.00 12.87 18.77
C ASN A 223 -12.38 11.77 17.91
N PHE A 224 -11.07 11.82 17.60
CA PHE A 224 -10.39 10.79 16.80
C PHE A 224 -10.41 9.41 17.47
N HIS A 225 -10.21 9.36 18.80
CA HIS A 225 -10.34 8.11 19.55
C HIS A 225 -11.75 7.56 19.52
N ARG A 226 -12.76 8.44 19.50
CA ARG A 226 -14.18 8.06 19.43
C ARG A 226 -14.57 7.57 18.03
N THR A 227 -14.10 8.24 16.97
CA THR A 227 -14.33 7.83 15.57
C THR A 227 -13.59 6.55 15.21
N ALA A 228 -12.37 6.31 15.70
CA ALA A 228 -11.66 5.05 15.49
C ALA A 228 -12.34 3.86 16.19
N VAL A 229 -12.91 4.08 17.38
CA VAL A 229 -13.75 3.08 18.07
C VAL A 229 -15.07 2.86 17.33
N GLN A 230 -15.64 3.91 16.73
CA GLN A 230 -16.92 3.84 16.02
C GLN A 230 -16.79 3.26 14.60
N GLU A 231 -15.72 3.53 13.87
CA GLU A 231 -15.38 2.83 12.60
C GLU A 231 -15.01 1.36 12.87
N GLY A 232 -14.33 1.06 13.99
CA GLY A 232 -14.13 -0.31 14.45
C GLY A 232 -15.43 -1.02 14.82
N ALA A 233 -16.41 -0.30 15.39
CA ALA A 233 -17.72 -0.83 15.73
C ALA A 233 -18.65 -0.97 14.52
N GLU A 234 -18.67 -0.03 13.56
CA GLU A 234 -19.43 -0.16 12.31
C GLU A 234 -18.86 -1.25 11.39
N SER A 235 -17.53 -1.44 11.37
CA SER A 235 -16.90 -2.56 10.69
C SER A 235 -17.20 -3.91 11.38
N ALA A 236 -17.42 -3.92 12.70
CA ALA A 236 -17.89 -5.09 13.43
C ALA A 236 -19.39 -5.36 13.24
N ILE A 237 -20.23 -4.31 13.14
CA ILE A 237 -21.69 -4.42 12.96
C ILE A 237 -22.07 -4.77 11.51
N SER A 238 -21.22 -4.44 10.53
CA SER A 238 -21.42 -4.86 9.13
C SER A 238 -20.96 -6.29 8.81
N ILE A 239 -20.34 -6.98 9.78
CA ILE A 239 -20.04 -8.43 9.74
C ILE A 239 -20.94 -9.15 10.75
N GLU A 240 -22.25 -8.87 10.76
CA GLU A 240 -23.21 -9.82 11.30
C GLU A 240 -23.67 -10.73 10.17
N LEU A 241 -23.28 -12.01 10.28
CA LEU A 241 -23.61 -13.07 9.34
C LEU A 241 -25.12 -13.09 9.09
N THR A 242 -25.53 -12.98 7.82
CA THR A 242 -26.82 -13.50 7.36
C THR A 242 -26.90 -14.96 7.81
N PRO A 243 -27.80 -15.35 8.74
CA PRO A 243 -27.94 -16.74 9.12
C PRO A 243 -28.50 -17.46 7.90
N LYS A 244 -27.73 -18.43 7.41
CA LYS A 244 -28.16 -19.36 6.37
C LYS A 244 -29.33 -20.17 6.95
N GLU A 245 -30.55 -19.84 6.55
CA GLU A 245 -31.74 -20.64 6.88
C GLU A 245 -31.52 -22.07 6.39
N SER A 246 -31.30 -22.98 7.32
CA SER A 246 -31.43 -24.42 7.09
C SER A 246 -32.91 -24.76 7.13
N PHE A 247 -33.45 -25.08 5.95
CA PHE A 247 -34.85 -25.46 5.78
C PHE A 247 -35.14 -26.82 6.45
N GLY A 248 -35.87 -26.78 7.56
CA GLY A 248 -37.01 -27.66 7.83
C GLY A 248 -36.78 -29.06 8.45
N ARG A 249 -36.86 -29.14 9.79
CA ARG A 249 -37.61 -30.21 10.48
C ARG A 249 -38.56 -29.57 11.49
N LYS A 250 -39.87 -29.78 11.26
CA LYS A 250 -41.02 -29.31 12.06
C LYS A 250 -40.83 -29.53 13.56
N VAL A 251 -41.06 -28.49 14.37
CA VAL A 251 -41.91 -28.47 15.60
C VAL A 251 -42.31 -27.01 15.84
N GLY A 252 -43.59 -26.74 16.10
CA GLY A 252 -44.12 -25.40 16.33
C GLY A 252 -44.07 -24.95 17.79
N SER A 253 -44.02 -23.63 17.99
CA SER A 253 -44.60 -22.93 19.15
C SER A 253 -44.54 -21.42 18.91
N GLU A 254 -45.65 -20.75 19.20
CA GLU A 254 -45.99 -19.34 18.98
C GLU A 254 -45.13 -18.34 19.75
N SER A 255 -44.77 -17.20 19.15
CA SER A 255 -44.88 -15.85 19.77
C SER A 255 -44.70 -14.72 18.73
N PRO A 256 -45.32 -13.54 18.94
CA PRO A 256 -45.82 -12.67 17.86
C PRO A 256 -44.88 -11.54 17.42
N SER A 257 -45.00 -11.13 16.15
CA SER A 257 -44.29 -10.01 15.52
C SER A 257 -44.84 -8.66 16.01
N PRO A 258 -44.00 -7.64 16.27
CA PRO A 258 -44.45 -6.34 16.75
C PRO A 258 -45.13 -5.54 15.63
N ALA A 259 -46.40 -5.18 15.86
CA ALA A 259 -47.18 -4.29 15.01
C ALA A 259 -46.75 -2.83 15.22
N PHE A 260 -46.57 -2.10 14.11
CA PHE A 260 -46.46 -0.65 14.12
C PHE A 260 -47.87 -0.05 14.24
N GLU A 261 -48.14 0.64 15.34
CA GLU A 261 -49.39 1.36 15.57
C GLU A 261 -49.14 2.87 15.37
N ALA A 262 -49.88 3.49 14.44
CA ALA A 262 -49.75 4.90 14.12
C ALA A 262 -50.57 5.75 15.09
N MET A 263 -49.93 6.62 15.89
CA MET A 263 -50.63 7.55 16.79
C MET A 263 -51.21 8.75 16.02
N GLN A 264 -52.48 9.07 16.28
CA GLN A 264 -53.16 10.27 15.77
C GLN A 264 -52.80 11.52 16.60
N SER A 265 -52.74 12.69 15.93
CA SER A 265 -52.40 13.98 16.54
C SER A 265 -53.56 14.57 17.38
N PRO A 266 -53.29 15.33 18.46
CA PRO A 266 -54.33 15.91 19.30
C PRO A 266 -55.12 17.02 18.58
N LEU A 267 -56.45 17.00 18.71
CA LEU A 267 -57.34 18.07 18.26
C LEU A 267 -57.36 19.21 19.29
N GLU A 268 -57.01 20.41 18.83
CA GLU A 268 -57.07 21.67 19.57
C GLU A 268 -58.53 22.18 19.56
N THR A 269 -59.18 22.26 20.73
CA THR A 269 -60.52 22.85 20.86
C THR A 269 -60.40 24.26 21.45
N LEU A 270 -60.66 25.28 20.65
CA LEU A 270 -60.81 26.68 21.06
C LEU A 270 -62.13 26.89 21.83
N PRO A 271 -62.15 27.70 22.92
CA PRO A 271 -63.39 28.17 23.54
C PRO A 271 -63.92 29.44 22.86
N TRP A 272 -65.25 29.55 22.87
CA TRP A 272 -66.15 30.54 22.25
C TRP A 272 -65.78 32.01 22.39
#